data_AF-A0A948DXP5-F1
#
_entry.id   AF-A0A948DXP5-F1
#
_cell.length_a   1.000
_cell.length_b   1.000
_cell.length_c   1.000
_cell.angle_alpha   90.00
_cell.angle_beta   90.00
_cell.angle_gamma   90.00
#
_symmetry.space_group_name_H-M   'P 1'
#
loop_
_entity.id
_entity.type
_entity.pdbx_description
1 polymer ?
#
loop_
_entity_poly.entity_id
_entity_poly.type
_entity_poly.pdbx_seq_one_letter_code
_entity_poly.pdbx_strand_id
1 'polypeptide(L)'
;MCSFFILTISGVVDLLVVKNEFAYPVISSENISVISWIQHNTPKNAVFVSYSDMIDPVVIAGRKNYFGFFGNVGWEKRSIQDVQRLYSGDIKAIEAASISYILMPKWNKSDFPYAVDQVKLRQLYQVAYEDERFLIVQVK
;
A
#
# COMPACT_ATOMS: atom_id res chain seq x y z
N MET A 1 -48.86 14.74 -7.35
CA MET A 1 -48.24 13.61 -6.60
C MET A 1 -47.03 13.06 -7.36
N CYS A 2 -46.09 13.93 -7.79
CA CYS A 2 -44.87 13.55 -8.53
C CYS A 2 -43.58 14.20 -7.99
N SER A 3 -43.68 15.16 -7.06
CA SER A 3 -42.51 15.96 -6.63
C SER A 3 -41.66 15.32 -5.53
N PHE A 4 -42.12 14.25 -4.88
CA PHE A 4 -41.38 13.60 -3.79
C PHE A 4 -40.27 12.64 -4.26
N PHE A 5 -40.40 12.04 -5.46
CA PHE A 5 -39.41 11.09 -5.96
C PHE A 5 -38.13 11.76 -6.50
N ILE A 6 -38.21 13.00 -6.99
CA ILE A 6 -37.06 13.72 -7.58
C ILE A 6 -36.09 14.17 -6.48
N LEU A 7 -36.60 14.53 -5.29
CA LEU A 7 -35.76 14.97 -4.17
C LEU A 7 -34.94 13.83 -3.54
N THR A 8 -35.49 12.61 -3.49
CA THR A 8 -34.75 11.45 -2.96
C THR A 8 -33.61 10.99 -3.87
N ILE A 9 -33.73 11.16 -5.19
CA ILE A 9 -32.66 10.78 -6.12
C ILE A 9 -31.53 11.82 -6.12
N SER A 10 -31.86 13.12 -6.02
CA SER A 10 -30.86 14.19 -5.90
C SER A 10 -29.93 13.99 -4.69
N GLY A 11 -30.49 13.62 -3.53
CA GLY A 11 -29.70 13.41 -2.31
C GLY A 11 -28.75 12.21 -2.37
N VAL A 12 -29.08 11.16 -3.15
CA VAL A 12 -28.20 9.99 -3.32
C VAL A 12 -27.03 10.31 -4.27
N VAL A 13 -27.28 11.11 -5.31
CA VAL A 13 -26.22 11.55 -6.22
C VAL A 13 -25.23 12.47 -5.50
N ASP A 14 -25.71 13.39 -4.66
CA ASP A 14 -24.83 14.24 -3.84
C ASP A 14 -23.98 13.43 -2.85
N LEU A 15 -24.53 12.37 -2.24
CA LEU A 15 -23.76 11.47 -1.38
C LEU A 15 -22.65 10.71 -2.13
N LEU A 16 -22.88 10.32 -3.38
CA LEU A 16 -21.87 9.65 -4.20
C LEU A 16 -20.78 10.62 -4.66
N VAL A 17 -21.15 11.86 -5.01
CA VAL A 17 -20.20 12.92 -5.39
C VAL A 17 -19.35 13.34 -4.20
N VAL A 18 -19.96 13.55 -3.02
CA VAL A 18 -19.24 13.91 -1.78
C VAL A 18 -18.29 12.79 -1.32
N LYS A 19 -18.70 11.51 -1.43
CA LYS A 19 -17.78 10.39 -1.13
C LYS A 19 -16.58 10.35 -2.08
N ASN A 20 -16.75 10.81 -3.31
CA ASN A 20 -15.68 10.88 -4.29
C ASN A 20 -14.78 12.11 -4.03
N GLU A 21 -15.34 13.28 -3.75
CA GLU A 21 -14.57 14.51 -3.47
C GLU A 21 -13.79 14.47 -2.14
N PHE A 22 -14.24 13.76 -1.11
CA PHE A 22 -13.48 13.60 0.14
C PHE A 22 -12.34 12.58 0.08
N ALA A 23 -12.34 11.68 -0.92
CA ALA A 23 -11.19 10.79 -1.16
C ALA A 23 -10.03 11.53 -1.86
N TYR A 24 -10.34 12.59 -2.59
CA TYR A 24 -9.41 13.32 -3.46
C TYR A 24 -8.42 14.30 -2.80
N PRO A 25 -8.57 14.84 -1.55
CA PRO A 25 -7.57 15.74 -0.98
C PRO A 25 -6.51 15.00 -0.15
N VAL A 26 -6.74 13.73 0.20
CA VAL A 26 -5.84 12.96 1.09
C VAL A 26 -4.92 12.03 0.31
N ILE A 27 -5.35 11.55 -0.86
CA ILE A 27 -4.59 10.62 -1.68
C ILE A 27 -4.06 11.38 -2.89
N SER A 28 -2.74 11.46 -3.02
CA SER A 28 -2.12 12.02 -4.23
C SER A 28 -2.57 11.20 -5.45
N SER A 29 -2.89 11.88 -6.56
CA SER A 29 -3.29 11.24 -7.83
C SER A 29 -2.31 10.17 -8.28
N GLU A 30 -1.06 10.36 -7.89
CA GLU A 30 0.13 9.58 -8.17
C GLU A 30 0.15 8.22 -7.45
N ASN A 31 -0.66 8.07 -6.39
CA ASN A 31 -0.84 6.82 -5.67
C ASN A 31 -2.07 6.02 -6.16
N ILE A 32 -2.97 6.63 -6.94
CA ILE A 32 -4.23 6.00 -7.35
C ILE A 32 -4.00 4.72 -8.15
N SER A 33 -3.03 4.72 -9.07
CA SER A 33 -2.68 3.57 -9.90
C SER A 33 -2.25 2.37 -9.06
N VAL A 34 -1.27 2.58 -8.17
CA VAL A 34 -0.74 1.54 -7.31
C VAL A 34 -1.77 1.05 -6.29
N ILE A 35 -2.59 1.94 -5.71
CA ILE A 35 -3.67 1.57 -4.78
C ILE A 35 -4.69 0.67 -5.49
N SER A 36 -5.15 1.09 -6.67
CA SER A 36 -6.11 0.33 -7.45
C SER A 36 -5.53 -1.04 -7.84
N TRP A 37 -4.27 -1.09 -8.26
CA TRP A 37 -3.63 -2.35 -8.59
C TRP A 37 -3.57 -3.30 -7.37
N ILE A 38 -3.14 -2.81 -6.20
CA ILE A 38 -3.09 -3.61 -4.97
C ILE A 38 -4.48 -4.14 -4.62
N GLN A 39 -5.53 -3.31 -4.71
CA GLN A 39 -6.90 -3.71 -4.36
C GLN A 39 -7.43 -4.86 -5.21
N HIS A 40 -7.11 -4.88 -6.50
CA HIS A 40 -7.65 -5.86 -7.46
C HIS A 40 -6.77 -7.11 -7.63
N ASN A 41 -5.45 -6.99 -7.46
CA ASN A 41 -4.50 -8.04 -7.83
C ASN A 41 -3.89 -8.78 -6.63
N THR A 42 -4.20 -8.38 -5.40
CA THR A 42 -3.60 -8.99 -4.21
C THR A 42 -4.65 -9.55 -3.25
N PRO A 43 -4.40 -10.67 -2.57
CA PRO A 43 -5.31 -11.21 -1.55
C PRO A 43 -5.55 -10.22 -0.40
N LYS A 44 -6.76 -10.20 0.17
CA LYS A 44 -7.09 -9.30 1.31
C LYS A 44 -6.22 -9.51 2.55
N ASN A 45 -5.69 -10.72 2.73
CA ASN A 45 -4.82 -11.09 3.85
C ASN A 45 -3.32 -10.95 3.54
N ALA A 46 -2.95 -10.49 2.33
CA ALA A 46 -1.56 -10.31 1.92
C ALA A 46 -0.83 -9.35 2.86
N VAL A 47 0.41 -9.73 3.22
CA VAL A 47 1.29 -8.92 4.06
C VAL A 47 2.31 -8.24 3.17
N PHE A 48 2.31 -6.92 3.22
CA PHE A 48 3.24 -6.08 2.50
C PHE A 48 4.32 -5.56 3.43
N VAL A 49 5.52 -5.40 2.91
CA VAL A 49 6.48 -4.43 3.44
C VAL A 49 6.31 -3.16 2.62
N SER A 50 5.86 -2.09 3.27
CA SER A 50 5.74 -0.77 2.66
C SER A 50 6.14 0.32 3.65
N TYR A 51 5.91 1.58 3.29
CA TYR A 51 6.33 2.72 4.08
C TYR A 51 5.51 2.83 5.38
N SER A 52 6.09 3.48 6.39
CA SER A 52 5.51 3.69 7.72
C SER A 52 4.48 4.83 7.77
N ASP A 53 3.58 4.90 6.80
CA ASP A 53 2.65 6.02 6.71
C ASP A 53 1.20 5.57 6.72
N MET A 54 0.36 6.39 7.35
CA MET A 54 -1.09 6.27 7.30
C MET A 54 -1.63 6.46 5.88
N ILE A 55 -0.93 7.25 5.07
CA ILE A 55 -1.25 7.52 3.66
C ILE A 55 -0.50 6.56 2.73
N ASP A 56 0.03 5.44 3.26
CA ASP A 56 0.70 4.44 2.45
C ASP A 56 -0.30 3.72 1.50
N PRO A 57 0.07 3.50 0.22
CA PRO A 57 -0.79 2.84 -0.75
C PRO A 57 -1.34 1.48 -0.30
N VAL A 58 -0.56 0.69 0.46
CA VAL A 58 -0.98 -0.62 0.98
C VAL A 58 -2.09 -0.46 2.00
N VAL A 59 -1.92 0.51 2.90
CA VAL A 59 -2.85 0.81 3.99
C VAL A 59 -4.17 1.30 3.42
N ILE A 60 -4.12 2.24 2.47
CA ILE A 60 -5.31 2.75 1.77
C ILE A 60 -5.99 1.65 0.94
N ALA A 61 -5.22 0.76 0.32
CA ALA A 61 -5.75 -0.41 -0.38
C ALA A 61 -6.36 -1.47 0.55
N GLY A 62 -6.27 -1.29 1.88
CA GLY A 62 -6.84 -2.19 2.88
C GLY A 62 -6.07 -3.50 3.00
N ARG A 63 -4.74 -3.48 2.81
CA ARG A 63 -3.85 -4.63 3.00
C ARG A 63 -3.03 -4.49 4.28
N LYS A 64 -2.48 -5.59 4.77
CA LYS A 64 -1.65 -5.59 5.98
C LYS A 64 -0.28 -5.01 5.64
N ASN A 65 0.10 -3.91 6.28
CA ASN A 65 1.46 -3.39 6.22
C ASN A 65 2.25 -3.89 7.43
N TYR A 66 3.36 -4.59 7.18
CA TYR A 66 4.29 -5.09 8.18
C TYR A 66 4.85 -3.97 9.06
N PHE A 67 4.94 -2.73 8.57
CA PHE A 67 5.44 -1.63 9.40
C PHE A 67 4.40 -1.06 10.39
N GLY A 68 3.09 -1.20 10.10
CA GLY A 68 2.06 -1.10 11.16
C GLY A 68 0.98 -0.04 11.02
N PHE A 69 0.12 -0.13 10.00
CA PHE A 69 -1.14 0.64 10.04
C PHE A 69 -2.45 -0.14 9.93
N PHE A 70 -2.46 -1.46 9.74
CA PHE A 70 -3.69 -2.25 9.96
C PHE A 70 -3.39 -3.61 10.58
N GLY A 71 -3.83 -3.76 11.83
CA GLY A 71 -3.95 -5.05 12.51
C GLY A 71 -2.70 -5.49 13.28
N ASN A 72 -2.78 -5.24 14.59
CA ASN A 72 -2.17 -5.98 15.69
C ASN A 72 -0.81 -5.48 16.24
N VAL A 73 -0.89 -4.99 17.49
CA VAL A 73 -0.03 -5.32 18.65
C VAL A 73 1.40 -5.73 18.30
N GLY A 74 2.37 -4.87 18.64
CA GLY A 74 3.80 -5.14 18.43
C GLY A 74 4.55 -4.12 17.56
N TRP A 75 3.93 -2.97 17.23
CA TRP A 75 4.63 -1.81 16.63
C TRP A 75 5.88 -1.43 17.45
N GLU A 76 5.79 -1.56 18.78
CA GLU A 76 6.87 -1.37 19.74
C GLU A 76 8.06 -2.34 19.60
N LYS A 77 7.90 -3.47 18.90
CA LYS A 77 8.94 -4.51 18.75
C LYS A 77 9.60 -4.55 17.38
N ARG A 78 9.10 -3.82 16.38
CA ARG A 78 9.64 -3.88 15.02
C ARG A 78 10.73 -2.83 14.87
N SER A 79 11.99 -3.27 14.90
CA SER A 79 13.11 -2.36 14.76
C SER A 79 13.25 -1.90 13.31
N ILE A 80 13.71 -0.66 13.11
CA ILE A 80 14.15 -0.14 11.80
C ILE A 80 15.11 -1.12 11.13
N GLN A 81 15.94 -1.81 11.92
CA GLN A 81 16.91 -2.80 11.45
C GLN A 81 16.24 -4.05 10.84
N ASP A 82 15.12 -4.51 11.39
CA ASP A 82 14.42 -5.67 10.85
C ASP A 82 13.85 -5.36 9.46
N VAL A 83 13.28 -4.17 9.28
CA VAL A 83 12.71 -3.73 8.02
C VAL A 83 13.81 -3.43 6.99
N GLN A 84 14.95 -2.90 7.44
CA GLN A 84 16.15 -2.77 6.63
C GLN A 84 16.63 -4.12 6.10
N ARG A 85 16.58 -5.20 6.91
CA ARG A 85 16.91 -6.55 6.43
C ARG A 85 15.95 -7.01 5.32
N LEU A 86 14.65 -6.73 5.45
CA LEU A 86 13.66 -7.04 4.41
C LEU A 86 13.98 -6.31 3.10
N TYR A 87 14.26 -5.01 3.15
CA TYR A 87 14.62 -4.21 1.96
C TYR A 87 16.00 -4.55 1.38
N SER A 88 16.89 -5.19 2.15
CA SER A 88 18.16 -5.74 1.67
C SER A 88 18.03 -7.10 0.98
N GLY A 89 16.82 -7.68 0.93
CA GLY A 89 16.58 -9.00 0.37
C GLY A 89 17.13 -10.15 1.22
N ASP A 90 17.03 -10.05 2.56
CA ASP A 90 17.27 -11.18 3.45
C ASP A 90 16.07 -12.15 3.38
N ILE A 91 16.25 -13.24 2.64
CA ILE A 91 15.22 -14.25 2.39
C ILE A 91 14.69 -14.83 3.71
N LYS A 92 15.56 -15.08 4.70
CA LYS A 92 15.14 -15.69 5.97
C LYS A 92 14.25 -14.74 6.76
N ALA A 93 14.59 -13.45 6.79
CA ALA A 93 13.79 -12.44 7.44
C ALA A 93 12.42 -12.29 6.76
N ILE A 94 12.40 -12.29 5.42
CA ILE A 94 11.18 -12.19 4.59
C ILE A 94 10.24 -13.37 4.82
N GLU A 95 10.77 -14.59 4.87
CA GLU A 95 9.99 -15.79 5.14
C GLU A 95 9.45 -15.83 6.57
N ALA A 96 10.29 -15.50 7.57
CA ALA A 96 9.91 -15.49 8.98
C ALA A 96 8.81 -14.45 9.25
N ALA A 97 8.85 -13.30 8.59
CA ALA A 97 7.84 -12.26 8.67
C ALA A 97 6.57 -12.57 7.83
N SER A 98 6.56 -13.67 7.08
CA SER A 98 5.45 -14.06 6.20
C SER A 98 5.05 -12.98 5.19
N ILE A 99 6.03 -12.27 4.65
CA ILE A 99 5.79 -11.22 3.66
C ILE A 99 5.35 -11.86 2.33
N SER A 100 4.30 -11.29 1.74
CA SER A 100 3.78 -11.67 0.43
C SER A 100 4.29 -10.74 -0.67
N TYR A 101 4.39 -9.43 -0.38
CA TYR A 101 4.81 -8.41 -1.34
C TYR A 101 5.74 -7.38 -0.70
N ILE A 102 6.65 -6.83 -1.49
CA ILE A 102 7.53 -5.73 -1.06
C ILE A 102 7.27 -4.55 -1.99
N LEU A 103 6.79 -3.44 -1.44
CA LEU A 103 6.58 -2.18 -2.14
C LEU A 103 7.77 -1.25 -1.88
N MET A 104 8.34 -0.74 -2.96
CA MET A 104 9.52 0.12 -2.96
C MET A 104 9.25 1.41 -3.74
N PRO A 105 9.65 2.58 -3.22
CA PRO A 105 9.70 3.79 -4.01
C PRO A 105 10.88 3.75 -4.99
N LYS A 106 10.66 4.21 -6.22
CA LYS A 106 11.66 4.41 -7.27
C LYS A 106 12.25 5.83 -7.25
N TRP A 107 11.57 6.76 -6.58
CA TRP A 107 12.06 8.12 -6.37
C TRP A 107 12.79 8.25 -5.04
N ASN A 108 13.63 9.27 -4.91
CA ASN A 108 14.28 9.60 -3.65
C ASN A 108 13.27 10.24 -2.69
N LYS A 109 12.61 9.41 -1.89
CA LYS A 109 11.67 9.83 -0.86
C LYS A 109 12.47 10.22 0.39
N SER A 110 12.53 11.51 0.72
CA SER A 110 13.37 12.05 1.80
C SER A 110 13.07 11.46 3.19
N ASP A 111 11.83 11.03 3.41
CA ASP A 111 11.34 10.42 4.63
C ASP A 111 11.39 8.88 4.61
N PHE A 112 11.98 8.27 3.58
CA PHE A 112 12.17 6.81 3.49
C PHE A 112 13.59 6.42 3.97
N PRO A 113 13.76 5.93 5.21
CA PRO A 113 15.08 5.79 5.83
C PRO A 113 15.82 4.50 5.44
N TYR A 114 15.25 3.69 4.53
CA TYR A 114 15.79 2.38 4.20
C TYR A 114 16.61 2.39 2.92
N ALA A 115 17.75 1.70 2.93
CA ALA A 115 18.48 1.39 1.71
C ALA A 115 17.82 0.18 1.03
N VAL A 116 17.32 0.37 -0.19
CA VAL A 116 16.66 -0.67 -0.98
C VAL A 116 17.62 -1.25 -2.01
N ASP A 117 17.88 -2.55 -1.93
CA ASP A 117 18.62 -3.25 -2.99
C ASP A 117 17.66 -3.75 -4.07
N GLN A 118 17.22 -2.82 -4.93
CA GLN A 118 16.25 -3.12 -5.99
C GLN A 118 16.79 -4.17 -6.98
N VAL A 119 18.10 -4.19 -7.23
CA VAL A 119 18.71 -5.14 -8.17
C VAL A 119 18.59 -6.55 -7.62
N LYS A 120 18.99 -6.76 -6.36
CA LYS A 120 18.89 -8.05 -5.71
C LYS A 120 17.43 -8.49 -5.56
N LEU A 121 16.52 -7.61 -5.16
CA LEU A 121 15.10 -7.95 -5.01
C LEU A 121 14.46 -8.35 -6.35
N ARG A 122 14.82 -7.69 -7.47
CA ARG A 122 14.35 -8.08 -8.82
C ARG A 122 14.94 -9.40 -9.30
N GLN A 123 16.14 -9.76 -8.86
CA GLN A 123 16.75 -11.05 -9.18
C GLN A 123 16.12 -12.20 -8.38
N LEU A 124 15.74 -11.92 -7.13
CA LEU A 124 15.16 -12.91 -6.23
C LEU A 124 13.66 -13.14 -6.46
N TYR A 125 12.93 -12.11 -6.87
CA TYR A 125 11.47 -12.12 -6.88
C TYR A 125 10.88 -11.58 -8.18
N GLN A 126 9.69 -12.06 -8.52
CA GLN A 126 8.98 -11.60 -9.70
C GLN A 126 8.46 -10.17 -9.50
N VAL A 127 8.69 -9.30 -10.49
CA VAL A 127 8.05 -7.98 -10.53
C VAL A 127 6.56 -8.15 -10.80
N ALA A 128 5.73 -7.75 -9.85
CA ALA A 128 4.27 -7.86 -9.95
C ALA A 128 3.63 -6.56 -10.46
N TYR A 129 4.22 -5.42 -10.11
CA TYR A 129 3.78 -4.10 -10.56
C TYR A 129 4.94 -3.13 -10.62
N GLU A 130 4.93 -2.25 -11.61
CA GLU A 130 5.90 -1.16 -11.73
C GLU A 130 5.26 0.04 -12.43
N ASP A 131 5.41 1.22 -11.86
CA ASP A 131 5.10 2.50 -12.50
C ASP A 131 6.27 3.49 -12.34
N GLU A 132 6.03 4.78 -12.56
CA GLU A 132 7.05 5.83 -12.42
C GLU A 132 7.58 5.95 -11.00
N ARG A 133 6.74 5.62 -10.01
CA ARG A 133 6.97 5.86 -8.59
C ARG A 133 7.20 4.59 -7.80
N PHE A 134 6.49 3.53 -8.08
CA PHE A 134 6.47 2.33 -7.26
C PHE A 134 6.95 1.11 -8.03
N LEU A 135 7.63 0.24 -7.30
CA LEU A 135 7.95 -1.12 -7.71
C LEU A 135 7.40 -2.06 -6.65
N ILE A 136 6.64 -3.06 -7.07
CA ILE A 136 6.16 -4.14 -6.21
C ILE A 136 6.74 -5.45 -6.73
N VAL A 137 7.43 -6.16 -5.85
CA VAL A 137 7.85 -7.55 -6.10
C VAL A 137 6.99 -8.50 -5.29
N GLN A 138 6.66 -9.64 -5.88
CA GLN A 138 5.92 -10.73 -5.25
C GLN A 138 6.89 -11.79 -4.73
N VAL A 139 6.77 -12.08 -3.44
CA VAL A 139 7.61 -13.06 -2.74
C VAL A 139 6.91 -14.42 -2.61
N LYS A 140 5.58 -14.42 -2.47
CA LYS A 140 4.75 -15.62 -2.31
C LYS A 140 3.49 -15.55 -3.15
#